data_AF-A0A3B9R089-F1
#
_entry.id   AF-A0A3B9R089-F1
#
_cell.length_a   1.000
_cell.length_b   1.000
_cell.length_c   1.000
_cell.angle_alpha   90.00
_cell.angle_beta   90.00
_cell.angle_gamma   90.00
#
_symmetry.space_group_name_H-M   'P 1'
#
loop_
_entity.id
_entity.type
_entity.pdbx_description
1 polymer ?
#
loop_
_entity_poly.entity_id
_entity_poly.type
_entity_poly.pdbx_seq_one_letter_code
_entity_poly.pdbx_strand_id
1 'polypeptide(L)'
;MLLTAPPMSNSTGQANAEVSVYYPRWVEILICKLWFRPRMPVGKVRRLGLIERLMGRRRIRVLTRPGFLFACDQTDWLQRNLLCNRIHEEEVTDRLATAFRSNDIFFDVGANAGYFSCLALHAGVAGVTAFEPDPDTCAVMDGQRQLNDWDATALSVVPLGLSDENG
;
A
#
# COMPACT_ATOMS: atom_id res chain seq x y z
N MET A 1 28.67 47.42 -24.99
CA MET A 1 27.58 47.48 -25.99
C MET A 1 27.76 46.25 -26.86
N LEU A 2 27.08 45.10 -26.76
CA LEU A 2 25.75 44.68 -26.32
C LEU A 2 25.90 43.40 -25.46
N LEU A 3 25.10 43.22 -24.42
CA LEU A 3 24.78 41.91 -23.84
C LEU A 3 23.26 41.86 -23.67
N THR A 4 22.60 41.04 -24.48
CA THR A 4 21.16 40.81 -24.48
C THR A 4 20.78 39.94 -23.29
N ALA A 5 19.83 40.39 -22.48
CA ALA A 5 19.23 39.62 -21.39
C ALA A 5 18.35 38.48 -21.95
N PRO A 6 18.32 37.29 -21.33
CA PRO A 6 17.36 36.25 -21.69
C PRO A 6 15.96 36.63 -21.17
N PRO A 7 14.88 36.29 -21.92
CA PRO A 7 13.52 36.59 -21.49
C PRO A 7 13.09 35.73 -20.31
N MET A 8 12.43 36.37 -19.34
CA MET A 8 11.80 35.73 -18.19
C MET A 8 10.57 34.92 -18.59
N SER A 9 10.47 33.76 -17.92
CA SER A 9 9.32 32.89 -17.66
C SER A 9 7.94 33.31 -18.18
N ASN A 10 7.34 32.42 -18.96
CA ASN A 10 5.90 32.19 -18.93
C ASN A 10 5.62 30.69 -19.08
N SER A 11 5.86 29.93 -18.02
CA SER A 11 5.25 28.60 -17.86
C SER A 11 4.08 28.77 -16.89
N THR A 12 2.93 29.15 -17.43
CA THR A 12 1.63 28.76 -16.88
C THR A 12 1.65 27.23 -16.74
N GLY A 13 2.09 26.77 -15.57
CA GLY A 13 2.11 25.38 -15.18
C GLY A 13 0.69 24.86 -15.24
N GLN A 14 0.44 23.97 -16.20
CA GLN A 14 -0.71 23.11 -16.23
C GLN A 14 -0.77 22.38 -14.88
N ALA A 15 -1.72 22.78 -14.03
CA ALA A 15 -2.10 22.01 -12.85
C ALA A 15 -2.78 20.72 -13.35
N ASN A 16 -1.97 19.73 -13.71
CA ASN A 16 -2.42 18.34 -13.72
C ASN A 16 -2.76 18.00 -12.28
N ALA A 17 -4.05 17.99 -11.94
CA ALA A 17 -4.51 17.52 -10.65
C ALA A 17 -4.07 16.06 -10.50
N GLU A 18 -3.00 15.82 -9.74
CA GLU A 18 -2.57 14.46 -9.40
C GLU A 18 -3.77 13.71 -8.82
N VAL A 19 -4.17 12.64 -9.51
CA VAL A 19 -5.25 11.79 -9.03
C VAL A 19 -4.74 11.08 -7.78
N SER A 20 -5.14 11.57 -6.60
CA SER A 20 -4.69 11.00 -5.32
C SER A 20 -4.93 9.48 -5.25
N VAL A 21 -3.91 8.70 -4.88
CA VAL A 21 -4.01 7.23 -4.75
C VAL A 21 -5.05 6.78 -3.70
N TYR A 22 -5.40 7.69 -2.78
CA TYR A 22 -6.21 7.39 -1.61
C TYR A 22 -7.50 8.20 -1.57
N TYR A 23 -8.54 7.65 -0.94
CA TYR A 23 -9.71 8.45 -0.59
C TYR A 23 -9.36 9.51 0.48
N PRO A 24 -10.10 10.63 0.56
CA PRO A 24 -10.03 11.51 1.72
C PRO A 24 -10.32 10.75 3.02
N ARG A 25 -9.63 11.09 4.12
CA ARG A 25 -9.72 10.34 5.40
C ARG A 25 -11.15 10.13 5.89
N TRP A 26 -12.03 11.14 5.73
CA TRP A 26 -13.43 11.03 6.17
C TRP A 26 -14.23 10.01 5.32
N VAL A 27 -13.91 9.88 4.04
CA VAL A 27 -14.50 8.86 3.14
C VAL A 27 -14.01 7.48 3.54
N GLU A 28 -12.72 7.32 3.82
CA GLU A 28 -12.16 6.03 4.31
C GLU A 28 -12.84 5.60 5.61
N ILE A 29 -12.97 6.50 6.58
CA ILE A 29 -13.66 6.22 7.86
C ILE A 29 -15.12 5.81 7.61
N LEU A 30 -15.80 6.50 6.68
CA LEU A 30 -17.16 6.16 6.29
C LEU A 30 -17.21 4.76 5.65
N ILE A 31 -16.27 4.45 4.75
CA ILE A 31 -16.16 3.14 4.10
C ILE A 31 -15.95 2.04 5.15
N CYS A 32 -14.99 2.22 6.05
CA CYS A 32 -14.72 1.25 7.10
C CYS A 32 -15.90 1.03 8.05
N LYS A 33 -16.57 2.10 8.51
CA LYS A 33 -17.71 1.99 9.43
C LYS A 33 -18.93 1.33 8.81
N LEU A 34 -19.16 1.58 7.52
CA LEU A 34 -20.39 1.15 6.86
C LEU A 34 -20.22 -0.19 6.12
N TRP A 35 -19.08 -0.53 5.52
CA TRP A 35 -18.97 -1.70 4.64
C TRP A 35 -18.21 -2.90 5.21
N PHE A 36 -17.34 -2.70 6.20
CA PHE A 36 -16.45 -3.74 6.73
C PHE A 36 -16.88 -4.25 8.12
N ARG A 37 -18.18 -4.17 8.43
CA ARG A 37 -18.78 -4.74 9.66
C ARG A 37 -19.43 -6.10 9.41
N PRO A 38 -19.34 -7.06 10.36
CA PRO A 38 -19.78 -8.44 10.17
C PRO A 38 -21.29 -8.64 9.91
N ARG A 39 -22.15 -7.65 10.24
CA ARG A 39 -23.55 -7.64 9.80
C ARG A 39 -23.68 -6.77 8.55
N MET A 40 -23.77 -7.38 7.38
CA MET A 40 -23.97 -6.69 6.09
C MET A 40 -25.46 -6.38 5.86
N PRO A 41 -25.88 -5.10 5.86
CA PRO A 41 -27.25 -4.73 5.49
C PRO A 41 -27.38 -4.60 3.97
N VAL A 42 -28.57 -4.93 3.46
CA VAL A 42 -28.92 -4.86 2.03
C VAL A 42 -28.73 -3.44 1.47
N GLY A 43 -28.15 -3.30 0.28
CA GLY A 43 -28.09 -2.03 -0.47
C GLY A 43 -26.80 -1.21 -0.35
N LYS A 44 -25.88 -1.54 0.55
CA LYS A 44 -24.60 -0.80 0.70
C LYS A 44 -23.68 -0.92 -0.51
N VAL A 45 -23.69 -2.05 -1.24
CA VAL A 45 -22.87 -2.23 -2.46
C VAL A 45 -23.13 -1.13 -3.50
N ARG A 46 -24.40 -0.72 -3.68
CA ARG A 46 -24.78 0.37 -4.59
C ARG A 46 -24.19 1.73 -4.16
N ARG A 47 -24.12 1.98 -2.86
CA ARG A 47 -23.53 3.22 -2.31
C ARG A 47 -22.01 3.26 -2.50
N LEU A 48 -21.32 2.13 -2.34
CA LEU A 48 -19.89 2.05 -2.63
C LEU A 48 -19.63 2.29 -4.12
N GLY A 49 -20.43 1.65 -4.98
CA GLY A 49 -20.35 1.87 -6.43
C GLY A 49 -20.58 3.34 -6.83
N LEU A 50 -21.44 4.08 -6.10
CA LEU A 50 -21.61 5.52 -6.34
C LEU A 50 -20.35 6.32 -5.95
N ILE A 51 -19.73 6.02 -4.80
CA ILE A 51 -18.48 6.66 -4.37
C ILE A 51 -17.38 6.39 -5.39
N GLU A 52 -17.22 5.13 -5.81
CA GLU A 52 -16.25 4.72 -6.81
C GLU A 52 -16.50 5.41 -8.17
N ARG A 53 -17.76 5.58 -8.57
CA ARG A 53 -18.10 6.28 -9.82
C ARG A 53 -17.77 7.78 -9.77
N LEU A 54 -17.92 8.41 -8.60
CA LEU A 54 -17.69 9.85 -8.44
C LEU A 54 -16.21 10.18 -8.24
N MET A 55 -15.48 9.35 -7.49
CA MET A 55 -14.12 9.66 -7.05
C MET A 55 -13.06 8.80 -7.75
N GLY A 56 -13.47 7.82 -8.54
CA GLY A 56 -12.61 6.72 -8.97
C GLY A 56 -12.38 5.73 -7.85
N ARG A 57 -11.90 4.54 -8.20
CA ARG A 57 -11.40 3.58 -7.21
C ARG A 57 -10.09 4.10 -6.64
N ARG A 58 -9.97 4.03 -5.33
CA ARG A 58 -8.78 4.45 -4.58
C ARG A 58 -8.52 3.44 -3.46
N ARG A 59 -7.29 3.39 -2.99
CA ARG A 59 -6.94 2.53 -1.85
C ARG A 59 -7.42 3.14 -0.53
N ILE A 60 -7.71 2.29 0.43
CA ILE A 60 -8.16 2.66 1.77
C ILE A 60 -7.03 2.39 2.75
N ARG A 61 -6.54 3.42 3.44
CA ARG A 61 -5.49 3.27 4.45
C ARG A 61 -6.07 2.80 5.77
N VAL A 62 -5.51 1.71 6.28
CA VAL A 62 -5.80 1.16 7.61
C VAL A 62 -4.55 1.18 8.46
N LEU A 63 -4.71 1.55 9.73
CA LEU A 63 -3.68 1.29 10.74
C LEU A 63 -3.79 -0.17 11.16
N THR A 64 -2.77 -0.96 10.87
CA THR A 64 -2.74 -2.39 11.21
C THR A 64 -2.60 -2.58 12.72
N ARG A 65 -2.92 -3.78 13.21
CA ARG A 65 -2.74 -4.16 14.62
C ARG A 65 -1.26 -4.08 15.05
N PRO A 66 -0.27 -4.48 14.23
CA PRO A 66 1.14 -4.28 14.54
C PRO A 66 1.55 -2.81 14.69
N GLY A 67 0.91 -1.88 13.97
CA GLY A 67 1.13 -0.44 14.16
C GLY A 67 1.60 0.35 12.94
N PHE A 68 1.68 -0.28 11.76
CA PHE A 68 2.00 0.40 10.50
C PHE A 68 0.74 0.72 9.68
N LEU A 69 0.84 1.69 8.78
CA LEU A 69 -0.22 1.99 7.82
C LEU A 69 -0.13 1.04 6.63
N PHE A 70 -1.29 0.59 6.13
CA PHE A 70 -1.36 -0.23 4.93
C PHE A 70 -2.51 0.24 4.04
N ALA A 71 -2.23 0.44 2.76
CA ALA A 71 -3.20 0.86 1.76
C ALA A 71 -3.82 -0.34 1.06
N CYS A 72 -5.05 -0.68 1.42
CA CYS A 72 -5.75 -1.83 0.87
C CYS A 72 -6.58 -1.48 -0.36
N ASP A 73 -6.66 -2.42 -1.30
CA ASP A 73 -7.69 -2.50 -2.32
C ASP A 73 -8.93 -3.21 -1.74
N GLN A 74 -10.10 -2.57 -1.84
CA GLN A 74 -11.36 -3.16 -1.35
C GLN A 74 -11.92 -4.29 -2.23
N THR A 75 -11.44 -4.45 -3.46
CA THR A 75 -11.88 -5.47 -4.42
C THR A 75 -11.12 -6.78 -4.26
N ASP A 76 -9.90 -6.71 -3.74
CA ASP A 76 -9.11 -7.86 -3.35
C ASP A 76 -9.67 -8.47 -2.05
N TRP A 77 -9.98 -9.77 -2.09
CA TRP A 77 -10.59 -10.47 -0.96
C TRP A 77 -9.67 -10.55 0.27
N LEU A 78 -8.36 -10.72 0.06
CA LEU A 78 -7.35 -10.80 1.10
C LEU A 78 -7.20 -9.45 1.80
N GLN A 79 -7.04 -8.38 1.01
CA GLN A 79 -6.90 -7.02 1.50
C GLN A 79 -8.18 -6.51 2.15
N ARG A 80 -9.35 -7.00 1.72
CA ARG A 80 -10.63 -6.76 2.39
C ARG A 80 -10.70 -7.38 3.79
N ASN A 81 -10.17 -8.59 3.96
CA ASN A 81 -10.06 -9.19 5.30
C ASN A 81 -9.16 -8.34 6.20
N LEU A 82 -8.03 -7.86 5.67
CA LEU A 82 -7.13 -6.93 6.36
C LEU A 82 -7.83 -5.61 6.73
N LEU A 83 -8.67 -5.05 5.85
CA LEU A 83 -9.46 -3.85 6.16
C LEU A 83 -10.42 -4.03 7.34
N CYS A 84 -11.03 -5.21 7.46
CA CYS A 84 -11.95 -5.54 8.55
C CYS A 84 -11.20 -5.80 9.86
N ASN A 85 -10.19 -6.66 9.80
CA ASN A 85 -9.56 -7.26 10.98
C ASN A 85 -8.31 -6.49 11.43
N ARG A 86 -7.80 -5.61 10.56
CA ARG A 86 -6.55 -4.83 10.73
C ARG A 86 -5.31 -5.71 10.88
N ILE A 87 -5.40 -6.99 10.53
CA ILE A 87 -4.31 -7.96 10.58
C ILE A 87 -4.49 -8.97 9.45
N HIS A 88 -3.39 -9.41 8.87
CA HIS A 88 -3.35 -10.50 7.90
C HIS A 88 -2.58 -11.66 8.53
N GLU A 89 -3.14 -12.87 8.48
CA GLU A 89 -2.57 -14.08 9.10
C GLU A 89 -2.02 -13.85 10.52
N GLU A 90 -2.94 -13.68 11.49
CA GLU A 90 -2.60 -13.31 12.87
C GLU A 90 -1.51 -14.18 13.50
N GLU A 91 -1.62 -15.51 13.39
CA GLU A 91 -0.62 -16.42 13.96
C GLU A 91 0.78 -16.23 13.33
N VAL A 92 0.86 -16.04 12.02
CA VAL A 92 2.13 -15.83 11.31
C VAL A 92 2.70 -14.46 11.64
N THR A 93 1.84 -13.43 11.67
CA THR A 93 2.19 -12.07 12.08
C THR A 93 2.83 -12.07 13.47
N ASP A 94 2.21 -12.71 14.45
CA ASP A 94 2.69 -12.71 15.83
C ASP A 94 4.04 -13.45 15.95
N ARG A 95 4.20 -14.58 15.24
CA ARG A 95 5.46 -15.32 15.21
C ARG A 95 6.59 -14.53 14.56
N LEU A 96 6.34 -13.88 13.42
CA LEU A 96 7.35 -13.08 12.73
C LEU A 96 7.71 -11.82 13.53
N ALA A 97 6.71 -11.09 14.04
CA ALA A 97 6.92 -9.86 14.80
C ALA A 97 7.80 -10.08 16.05
N THR A 98 7.71 -11.25 16.67
CA THR A 98 8.53 -11.62 17.84
C THR A 98 9.91 -12.18 17.47
N ALA A 99 10.09 -12.62 16.22
CA ALA A 99 11.35 -13.18 15.73
C ALA A 99 12.30 -12.12 15.16
N PHE A 100 11.77 -11.05 14.55
CA PHE A 100 12.57 -10.03 13.89
C PHE A 100 13.50 -9.26 14.83
N ARG A 101 14.70 -8.98 14.34
CA ARG A 101 15.72 -8.15 14.98
C ARG A 101 16.19 -7.07 14.02
N SER A 102 16.72 -5.99 14.58
CA SER A 102 17.10 -4.80 13.79
C SER A 102 18.18 -5.03 12.74
N ASN A 103 18.99 -6.09 12.90
CA ASN A 103 20.09 -6.41 11.98
C ASN A 103 19.73 -7.51 10.98
N ASP A 104 18.48 -7.98 10.98
CA ASP A 104 18.05 -9.04 10.06
C ASP A 104 17.88 -8.51 8.64
N ILE A 105 18.09 -9.38 7.66
CA ILE A 105 17.64 -9.19 6.29
C ILE A 105 16.50 -10.16 6.04
N PHE A 106 15.34 -9.64 5.64
CA PHE A 106 14.15 -10.45 5.39
C PHE A 106 13.92 -10.64 3.89
N PHE A 107 13.63 -11.88 3.50
CA PHE A 107 13.23 -12.22 2.14
C PHE A 107 11.74 -12.58 2.13
N ASP A 108 10.93 -11.75 1.48
CA ASP A 108 9.48 -11.91 1.38
C ASP A 108 9.14 -12.51 0.01
N VAL A 109 8.85 -13.80 -0.03
CA VAL A 109 8.60 -14.54 -1.27
C VAL A 109 7.10 -14.62 -1.54
N GLY A 110 6.66 -14.18 -2.72
CA GLY A 110 5.23 -14.07 -3.02
C GLY A 110 4.60 -12.92 -2.23
N ALA A 111 5.30 -11.79 -2.20
CA ALA A 111 5.04 -10.70 -1.27
C ALA A 111 3.68 -10.01 -1.50
N ASN A 112 3.04 -10.16 -2.67
CA ASN A 112 1.78 -9.51 -3.02
C ASN A 112 1.89 -8.00 -2.72
N ALA A 113 0.90 -7.38 -2.06
CA ALA A 113 0.92 -5.98 -1.70
C ALA A 113 1.91 -5.64 -0.56
N GLY A 114 2.69 -6.60 -0.07
CA GLY A 114 3.83 -6.41 0.84
C GLY A 114 3.48 -6.30 2.31
N TYR A 115 2.47 -7.02 2.80
CA TYR A 115 2.09 -6.95 4.22
C TYR A 115 3.22 -7.40 5.15
N PHE A 116 3.87 -8.54 4.86
CA PHE A 116 4.99 -9.05 5.68
C PHE A 116 6.27 -8.24 5.48
N SER A 117 6.52 -7.74 4.27
CA SER A 117 7.54 -6.72 4.04
C SER A 117 7.35 -5.49 4.94
N CYS A 118 6.14 -4.94 5.02
CA CYS A 118 5.82 -3.82 5.91
C CYS A 118 5.96 -4.19 7.39
N LEU A 119 5.58 -5.41 7.78
CA LEU A 119 5.75 -5.89 9.16
C LEU A 119 7.24 -5.92 9.55
N ALA A 120 8.10 -6.46 8.68
CA ALA A 120 9.53 -6.54 8.90
C ALA A 120 10.15 -5.14 9.01
N LEU A 121 9.81 -4.23 8.08
CA LEU A 121 10.27 -2.83 8.14
C LEU A 121 9.80 -2.10 9.40
N HIS A 122 8.55 -2.33 9.81
CA HIS A 122 8.02 -1.77 11.05
C HIS A 122 8.76 -2.30 12.30
N ALA A 123 9.14 -3.58 12.30
CA ALA A 123 9.97 -4.19 13.33
C ALA A 123 11.44 -3.70 13.30
N GLY A 124 11.83 -2.94 12.27
CA GLY A 124 13.12 -2.28 12.17
C GLY A 124 14.24 -3.14 11.62
N VAL A 125 13.93 -4.20 10.84
CA VAL A 125 14.96 -5.02 10.17
C VAL A 125 15.86 -4.15 9.27
N ALA A 126 17.09 -4.61 9.02
CA ALA A 126 18.08 -3.85 8.25
C ALA A 126 17.71 -3.71 6.76
N GLY A 127 16.93 -4.65 6.23
CA GLY A 127 16.42 -4.56 4.86
C GLY A 127 15.48 -5.70 4.50
N VAL A 128 14.69 -5.47 3.46
CA VAL A 128 13.74 -6.42 2.91
C VAL A 128 13.97 -6.59 1.40
N THR A 129 14.01 -7.83 0.93
CA THR A 129 13.91 -8.16 -0.50
C THR A 129 12.59 -8.89 -0.73
N ALA A 130 11.71 -8.28 -1.51
CA ALA A 130 10.37 -8.79 -1.79
C ALA A 130 10.26 -9.28 -3.23
N PHE A 131 9.77 -10.50 -3.43
CA PHE A 131 9.57 -11.11 -4.74
C PHE A 131 8.08 -11.14 -5.07
N GLU A 132 7.69 -10.50 -6.16
CA GLU A 132 6.31 -10.48 -6.65
C GLU A 132 6.31 -10.39 -8.19
N PRO A 133 5.74 -11.35 -8.93
CA PRO A 133 5.74 -11.30 -10.39
C PRO A 133 4.82 -10.24 -11.00
N ASP A 134 3.75 -9.82 -10.33
CA ASP A 134 2.79 -8.86 -10.90
C ASP A 134 3.32 -7.40 -10.82
N PRO A 135 3.50 -6.70 -11.95
CA PRO A 135 4.11 -5.36 -11.97
C PRO A 135 3.23 -4.30 -11.31
N ASP A 136 1.90 -4.41 -11.40
CA ASP A 136 0.99 -3.47 -10.76
C ASP A 136 1.07 -3.60 -9.23
N THR A 137 1.19 -4.83 -8.74
CA THR A 137 1.38 -5.13 -7.32
C THR A 137 2.76 -4.71 -6.82
N CYS A 138 3.81 -4.83 -7.63
CA CYS A 138 5.13 -4.27 -7.33
C CYS A 138 5.07 -2.75 -7.10
N ALA A 139 4.37 -2.01 -7.96
CA ALA A 139 4.21 -0.56 -7.82
C ALA A 139 3.44 -0.18 -6.55
N VAL A 140 2.46 -0.99 -6.16
CA VAL A 140 1.72 -0.82 -4.90
C VAL A 140 2.64 -0.93 -3.70
N MET A 141 3.60 -1.85 -3.72
CA MET A 141 4.47 -2.12 -2.59
C MET A 141 5.40 -0.95 -2.26
N ASP A 142 5.98 -0.29 -3.27
CA ASP A 142 6.75 0.94 -3.03
C ASP A 142 5.84 2.05 -2.45
N GLY A 143 4.57 2.10 -2.88
CA GLY A 143 3.56 2.97 -2.27
C GLY A 143 3.33 2.70 -0.77
N GLN A 144 3.37 1.43 -0.32
CA GLN A 144 3.26 1.10 1.11
C GLN A 144 4.48 1.58 1.89
N ARG A 145 5.68 1.46 1.32
CA ARG A 145 6.91 1.96 1.94
C ARG A 145 6.85 3.47 2.12
N GLN A 146 6.50 4.20 1.05
CA GLN A 146 6.34 5.65 1.09
C GLN A 146 5.27 6.08 2.10
N LEU A 147 4.17 5.34 2.21
CA LEU A 147 3.08 5.62 3.16
C LEU A 147 3.54 5.62 4.63
N ASN A 148 4.60 4.89 4.96
CA ASN A 148 5.15 4.76 6.31
C ASN A 148 6.47 5.52 6.51
N ASP A 149 6.86 6.36 5.54
CA ASP A 149 8.08 7.17 5.57
C ASP A 149 9.38 6.33 5.77
N TRP A 150 9.39 5.07 5.31
CA TRP A 150 10.60 4.24 5.36
C TRP A 150 11.58 4.61 4.26
N ASP A 151 12.88 4.46 4.55
CA ASP A 151 13.95 4.78 3.61
C ASP A 151 13.82 3.96 2.30
N ALA A 152 14.13 4.58 1.16
CA ALA A 152 14.01 3.94 -0.16
C ALA A 152 14.91 2.70 -0.32
N THR A 153 16.01 2.62 0.44
CA THR A 153 16.94 1.49 0.42
C THR A 153 16.50 0.33 1.32
N ALA A 154 15.51 0.53 2.19
CA ALA A 154 15.07 -0.50 3.12
C ALA A 154 14.25 -1.62 2.43
N LEU A 155 13.70 -1.37 1.25
CA LEU A 155 12.91 -2.33 0.47
C LEU A 155 13.42 -2.43 -0.97
N SER A 156 13.79 -3.64 -1.38
CA SER A 156 14.06 -4.00 -2.77
C SER A 156 12.94 -4.87 -3.31
N VAL A 157 12.23 -4.41 -4.34
CA VAL A 157 11.16 -5.17 -5.01
C VAL A 157 11.73 -5.83 -6.27
N VAL A 158 11.64 -7.16 -6.31
CA VAL A 158 12.16 -8.00 -7.39
C VAL A 158 10.96 -8.56 -8.17
N PRO A 159 10.75 -8.15 -9.44
CA PRO A 159 9.57 -8.53 -10.21
C PRO A 159 9.71 -9.93 -10.81
N LEU A 160 9.85 -10.96 -9.97
CA LEU A 160 10.07 -12.35 -10.34
C LEU A 160 9.20 -13.28 -9.49
N GLY A 161 8.69 -14.33 -10.12
CA GLY A 161 8.14 -15.50 -9.42
C GLY A 161 9.25 -16.50 -9.09
N LEU A 162 9.18 -17.13 -7.93
CA LEU A 162 10.08 -18.24 -7.58
C LEU A 162 9.46 -19.57 -8.03
N SER A 163 10.30 -20.43 -8.61
CA SER A 163 9.97 -21.76 -9.11
C SER A 163 11.07 -22.74 -8.68
N ASP A 164 10.71 -23.99 -8.47
CA ASP A 164 11.64 -25.10 -8.21
C ASP A 164 12.30 -25.63 -9.50
N GLU A 165 11.78 -25.23 -10.66
CA GLU A 165 12.37 -25.48 -11.99
C GLU A 165 12.78 -24.17 -12.67
N ASN A 166 13.80 -24.23 -13.54
CA ASN A 166 14.16 -23.11 -14.41
C ASN A 166 13.08 -22.94 -15.50
N GLY A 167 12.56 -21.73 -15.64
CA GLY A 167 11.65 -21.32 -16.73
C GLY A 167 12.35 -20.94 -18.02
#